data_AF-A0A7X9HAX0-F1
#
_entry.id   AF-A0A7X9HAX0-F1
#
_cell.length_a   1.000
_cell.length_b   1.000
_cell.length_c   1.000
_cell.angle_alpha   90.00
_cell.angle_beta   90.00
_cell.angle_gamma   90.00
#
_symmetry.space_group_name_H-M   'P 1'
#
loop_
_entity.id
_entity.type
_entity.pdbx_description
1 polymer ?
#
loop_
_entity_poly.entity_id
_entity_poly.type
_entity_poly.pdbx_seq_one_letter_code
_entity_poly.pdbx_strand_id
1 'polypeptide(L)' 'MNLKKLERQYKNELLDNIVPFWLDKSQDEEYGGYFTCLDRKGNVFDTDKFMWLQGRQVWMFSTL' A
#
# COMPACT_ATOMS: atom_id res chain seq x y z
N MET A 1 -25.68 -8.52 12.60
CA MET A 1 -24.36 -8.29 11.96
C MET A 1 -23.49 -9.52 12.19
N ASN A 2 -22.94 -10.14 11.15
CA ASN A 2 -22.07 -11.32 11.31
C ASN A 2 -20.60 -10.88 11.39
N LEU A 3 -20.06 -10.81 12.60
CA LEU A 3 -18.70 -10.31 12.86
C LEU A 3 -17.62 -11.16 12.19
N LYS A 4 -17.75 -12.49 12.21
CA LYS A 4 -16.80 -13.41 11.54
C LYS A 4 -16.78 -13.24 10.02
N LYS A 5 -17.92 -12.86 9.43
CA LYS A 5 -17.97 -12.54 7.99
C LYS A 5 -17.20 -11.25 7.69
N LEU A 6 -17.38 -10.22 8.52
CA LEU A 6 -16.69 -8.93 8.36
C LEU A 6 -15.18 -9.08 8.56
N GLU A 7 -14.74 -9.77 9.62
CA GLU A 7 -13.33 -10.05 9.89
C GLU A 7 -12.63 -10.67 8.68
N ARG A 8 -13.20 -11.74 8.13
CA ARG A 8 -12.66 -12.40 6.94
C ARG A 8 -12.66 -11.51 5.70
N GLN A 9 -13.71 -10.72 5.50
CA GLN A 9 -13.77 -9.79 4.39
C GLN A 9 -12.62 -8.78 4.45
N TYR A 10 -12.40 -8.13 5.60
CA TYR A 10 -11.34 -7.15 5.75
C TYR A 10 -9.94 -7.77 5.72
N LYS A 11 -9.78 -8.96 6.32
CA LYS A 11 -8.50 -9.68 6.28
C LYS A 11 -8.10 -10.04 4.86
N ASN A 12 -9.02 -10.60 4.08
CA ASN A 12 -8.75 -10.97 2.70
C ASN A 12 -8.52 -9.72 1.84
N GLU A 13 -9.31 -8.66 2.01
CA GLU A 13 -9.10 -7.42 1.27
C GLU A 13 -7.72 -6.80 1.55
N LEU A 14 -7.31 -6.79 2.83
CA LEU A 14 -6.00 -6.28 3.21
C LEU A 14 -4.86 -7.10 2.62
N LEU A 15 -4.88 -8.43 2.80
CA LEU A 15 -3.74 -9.30 2.48
C LEU A 15 -3.69 -9.72 1.01
N ASP A 16 -4.84 -9.86 0.35
CA ASP A 16 -4.90 -10.38 -1.02
C ASP A 16 -5.00 -9.25 -2.06
N ASN A 17 -5.42 -8.04 -1.67
CA ASN A 17 -5.60 -6.91 -2.60
C ASN A 17 -4.73 -5.70 -2.23
N ILE A 18 -4.90 -5.11 -1.04
CA ILE A 18 -4.27 -3.83 -0.69
C ILE A 18 -2.76 -3.97 -0.55
N VAL A 19 -2.28 -4.92 0.27
CA VAL A 19 -0.84 -5.13 0.51
C VAL A 19 -0.09 -5.47 -0.79
N PRO A 20 -0.56 -6.42 -1.62
CA PRO A 20 0.07 -6.72 -2.90
C PRO A 20 0.15 -5.51 -3.84
N PHE A 21 -0.90 -4.67 -3.90
CA PHE A 21 -0.88 -3.45 -4.72
C PHE A 21 0.28 -2.53 -4.35
N TRP A 22 0.46 -2.22 -3.07
CA TRP A 22 1.54 -1.33 -2.63
C TRP A 22 2.92 -1.96 -2.79
N LEU A 23 3.06 -3.26 -2.50
CA LEU A 23 4.32 -3.98 -2.70
C LEU A 23 4.76 -4.00 -4.17
N ASP A 24 3.82 -4.17 -5.11
CA ASP A 24 4.13 -4.27 -6.54
C ASP A 24 4.26 -2.89 -7.22
N LYS A 25 3.45 -1.90 -6.84
CA LYS A 25 3.31 -0.65 -7.61
C LYS A 25 4.05 0.55 -7.06
N SER A 26 4.40 0.53 -5.77
CA SER A 26 4.90 1.75 -5.12
C SER A 26 6.40 1.76 -4.88
N GLN A 27 7.10 0.62 -4.89
CA GLN A 27 8.53 0.61 -4.53
C GLN A 27 9.37 1.34 -5.58
N ASP A 28 10.19 2.27 -5.12
CA ASP A 28 11.25 2.87 -5.94
C ASP A 28 12.54 2.09 -5.70
N GLU A 29 12.85 1.15 -6.58
CA GLU A 29 14.04 0.30 -6.47
C GLU A 29 15.35 1.05 -6.82
N GLU A 30 15.27 2.20 -7.48
CA GLU A 30 16.44 2.97 -7.91
C GLU A 30 16.94 3.92 -6.81
N TYR A 31 16.01 4.68 -6.21
CA TYR A 31 16.34 5.72 -5.22
C TYR A 31 15.85 5.41 -3.80
N GLY A 32 15.13 4.30 -3.62
CA GLY A 32 14.51 3.94 -2.35
C GLY A 32 13.28 4.78 -2.01
N GLY A 33 12.51 4.29 -1.04
CA GLY A 33 11.21 4.85 -0.68
C GLY A 33 10.10 4.39 -1.62
N TYR A 34 9.00 5.15 -1.67
CA TYR A 34 7.77 4.74 -2.34
C TYR A 34 7.15 5.84 -3.19
N PHE A 35 6.73 5.52 -4.41
CA PHE A 35 5.81 6.32 -5.20
C PHE A 35 4.40 6.24 -4.64
N THR A 36 3.80 7.40 -4.39
CA THR A 36 2.45 7.49 -3.80
C THR A 36 1.42 8.09 -4.75
N CYS A 37 1.87 8.71 -5.84
CA CYS A 37 1.03 9.18 -6.94
C CYS A 37 0.87 8.07 -7.98
N LEU A 38 -0.04 7.14 -7.69
CA LEU A 38 -0.38 6.01 -8.54
C LEU A 38 -1.78 6.21 -9.15
N ASP A 39 -1.92 5.97 -10.45
CA ASP A 39 -3.22 5.97 -11.11
C ASP A 39 -4.05 4.73 -10.72
N ARG A 40 -5.27 4.60 -11.26
CA ARG A 40 -6.15 3.47 -10.95
C ARG A 40 -5.56 2.09 -11.32
N LYS A 41 -4.63 2.04 -12.27
CA LYS A 41 -3.95 0.80 -12.70
C LYS A 41 -2.63 0.58 -11.93
N GLY A 42 -2.24 1.53 -11.08
CA GLY A 42 -0.97 1.50 -10.37
C GLY A 42 0.21 2.07 -11.16
N ASN A 43 -0.03 2.82 -12.23
CA ASN A 43 1.06 3.50 -12.94
C ASN A 43 1.45 4.78 -12.19
N VAL A 44 2.74 5.01 -12.05
CA VAL A 44 3.28 6.25 -11.46
C VAL A 44 3.00 7.42 -12.40
N PHE A 45 2.36 8.47 -11.89
CA PHE A 45 2.15 9.72 -12.63
C PHE A 45 2.88 10.94 -12.03
N ASP A 46 3.47 10.79 -10.85
CA ASP A 46 4.36 11.76 -10.21
C ASP A 46 5.37 11.03 -9.31
N THR A 47 6.61 11.50 -9.30
CA THR A 47 7.74 10.88 -8.60
C THR A 47 8.08 11.54 -7.27
N ASP A 48 7.41 12.64 -6.90
CA ASP A 48 7.66 13.33 -5.63
C ASP A 48 7.40 12.42 -4.41
N LYS A 49 8.33 12.49 -3.44
CA LYS A 49 8.32 11.66 -2.24
C LYS A 49 7.72 12.44 -1.06
N PHE A 50 6.41 12.30 -0.85
CA PHE A 50 5.75 12.93 0.31
C PHE A 50 6.16 12.26 1.63
N MET A 51 7.00 12.93 2.41
CA MET A 51 7.64 12.35 3.61
C MET A 51 6.67 11.73 4.63
N TRP A 52 5.48 12.31 4.81
CA TRP A 52 4.46 11.71 5.70
C TRP A 52 3.98 10.36 5.20
N LEU A 53 3.80 10.20 3.88
CA LEU A 53 3.36 8.95 3.29
C LEU A 53 4.50 7.91 3.29
N GLN A 54 5.75 8.35 3.11
CA GLN A 54 6.92 7.48 3.28
C GLN A 54 6.92 6.85 4.69
N GLY A 55 6.83 7.69 5.72
CA GLY A 55 6.83 7.23 7.11
C GLY A 55 5.64 6.32 7.44
N ARG A 56 4.43 6.67 6.96
CA ARG A 56 3.23 5.84 7.15
C ARG A 56 3.35 4.48 6.48
N GLN A 57 3.94 4.40 5.30
CA GLN A 57 4.10 3.14 4.59
C GLN A 57 5.12 2.23 5.28
N VAL A 58 6.25 2.78 5.74
CA VAL A 58 7.20 2.03 6.57
C VAL A 58 6.55 1.52 7.85
N TRP A 59 5.84 2.39 8.59
CA TRP A 59 5.15 2.02 9.82
C TRP A 59 4.10 0.92 9.58
N MET A 60 3.30 1.06 8.52
CA MET A 60 2.26 0.09 8.16
C MET A 60 2.86 -1.29 7.89
N PHE A 61 3.88 -1.39 7.03
CA PHE A 61 4.54 -2.67 6.74
C PHE A 61 5.33 -3.25 7.92
N SER A 62 5.83 -2.40 8.82
CA SER A 62 6.50 -2.88 10.04
C SER A 62 5.52 -3.42 11.09
N THR A 63 4.24 -3.04 11.01
CA THR A 63 3.19 -3.43 11.96
C THR A 63 2.34 -4.61 11.45
N LEU A 64 2.38 -4.88 10.15
CA LEU A 64 1.58 -5.90 9.48
C LEU A 64 1.94 -7.33 9.95
#